data_AF-A0AA87IJR8-F1
#
_entry.id   AF-A0AA87IJR8-F1
#
_cell.length_a   1.000
_cell.length_b   1.000
_cell.length_c   1.000
_cell.angle_alpha   90.00
_cell.angle_beta   90.00
_cell.angle_gamma   90.00
#
_symmetry.space_group_name_H-M   'P 1'
#
loop_
_entity.id
_entity.type
_entity.pdbx_description
1 polymer ?
#
loop_
_entity_poly.entity_id
_entity_poly.type
_entity_poly.pdbx_seq_one_letter_code
_entity_poly.pdbx_strand_id
1 'polypeptide(L)'
;MVVVGITPGFHQMKKSFSTVIDAAERRHNDEEILRQAKNNSSFEGPMCKNLVKMLNDQELNEHLDLSSSSGLFKKAIHFVHTTSELAYSVFCNGKNCSESTPSLLKNEMLKNYITGNFAAELINLSESLIIPLGVTVSNALNYLVKKEIVSSEQILSGFPHPSGGNGHRHKQFADNKRAMKDMLKVHFAKMEVSD
;
A
#
# COMPACT_ATOMS: atom_id res chain seq x y z
N MET A 1 7.93 4.49 5.44
CA MET A 1 6.44 4.43 5.29
C MET A 1 6.05 3.18 4.52
N VAL A 2 4.83 2.68 4.70
CA VAL A 2 4.28 1.50 4.03
C VAL A 2 3.00 1.86 3.29
N VAL A 3 2.90 1.52 2.00
CA VAL A 3 1.65 1.61 1.24
C VAL A 3 1.11 0.20 1.03
N VAL A 4 -0.13 -0.03 1.47
CA VAL A 4 -0.74 -1.37 1.50
C VAL A 4 -1.93 -1.44 0.54
N GLY A 5 -1.82 -2.29 -0.48
CA GLY A 5 -2.92 -2.67 -1.36
C GLY A 5 -3.66 -3.94 -0.90
N ILE A 6 -4.67 -4.34 -1.67
CA ILE A 6 -5.42 -5.59 -1.42
C ILE A 6 -4.62 -6.80 -1.93
N THR A 7 -4.37 -6.81 -3.24
CA THR A 7 -3.65 -7.86 -3.96
C THR A 7 -3.19 -7.30 -5.31
N PRO A 8 -2.07 -7.75 -5.88
CA PRO A 8 -1.66 -7.34 -7.21
C PRO A 8 -2.69 -7.75 -8.27
N GLY A 9 -3.07 -6.83 -9.16
CA GLY A 9 -3.97 -7.14 -10.28
C GLY A 9 -3.29 -7.91 -11.41
N PHE A 10 -4.07 -8.47 -12.34
CA PHE A 10 -3.58 -9.26 -13.48
C PHE A 10 -2.46 -8.57 -14.28
N HIS A 11 -2.60 -7.26 -14.54
CA HIS A 11 -1.59 -6.50 -15.28
C HIS A 11 -0.26 -6.42 -14.51
N GLN A 12 -0.33 -6.15 -13.20
CA GLN A 12 0.85 -6.09 -12.33
C GLN A 12 1.54 -7.45 -12.29
N MET A 13 0.77 -8.52 -12.06
CA MET A 13 1.26 -9.90 -12.10
C MET A 13 2.00 -10.20 -13.42
N LYS A 14 1.34 -9.99 -14.56
CA LYS A 14 1.93 -10.23 -15.88
C LYS A 14 3.23 -9.47 -16.05
N LYS A 15 3.25 -8.20 -15.64
CA LYS A 15 4.44 -7.34 -15.72
C LYS A 15 5.59 -7.83 -14.81
N SER A 16 5.30 -8.28 -13.59
CA SER A 16 6.29 -8.88 -12.69
C SER A 16 6.93 -10.12 -13.32
N PHE A 17 6.11 -11.06 -13.80
CA PHE A 17 6.61 -12.30 -14.43
C PHE A 17 7.42 -12.02 -15.71
N SER A 18 6.93 -11.14 -16.60
CA SER A 18 7.68 -10.75 -17.79
C SER A 18 9.03 -10.11 -17.43
N THR A 19 9.08 -9.26 -16.40
CA THR A 19 10.33 -8.64 -15.94
C THR A 19 11.33 -9.69 -15.46
N VAL A 20 10.88 -10.70 -14.70
CA VAL A 20 11.74 -11.79 -14.23
C VAL A 20 12.29 -12.61 -15.40
N ILE A 21 11.43 -12.98 -16.36
CA ILE A 21 11.84 -13.75 -17.55
C ILE A 21 12.89 -12.97 -18.35
N ASP A 22 12.63 -11.70 -18.67
CA ASP A 22 13.53 -10.85 -19.45
C ASP A 22 14.89 -10.62 -18.76
N ALA A 23 14.90 -10.57 -17.41
CA ALA A 23 16.11 -10.31 -16.64
C ALA A 23 16.93 -11.58 -16.36
N ALA A 24 16.28 -12.74 -16.22
CA ALA A 24 16.93 -14.03 -16.06
C ALA A 24 17.80 -14.39 -17.28
N GLU A 25 17.36 -14.01 -18.48
CA GLU A 25 18.13 -14.19 -19.72
C GLU A 25 19.47 -13.41 -19.73
N ARG A 26 19.61 -12.40 -18.86
CA ARG A 26 20.75 -11.46 -18.83
C ARG A 26 21.76 -11.73 -17.70
N ARG A 27 21.65 -12.84 -16.95
CA ARG A 27 22.50 -13.22 -15.81
C ARG A 27 22.60 -12.16 -14.69
N HIS A 28 21.51 -11.44 -14.42
CA HIS A 28 21.42 -10.64 -13.20
C HIS A 28 21.35 -11.55 -11.96
N ASN A 29 21.77 -11.04 -10.79
CA ASN A 29 21.54 -11.75 -9.52
C ASN A 29 20.07 -11.63 -9.10
N ASP A 30 19.61 -12.56 -8.26
CA ASP A 30 18.19 -12.67 -7.89
C ASP A 30 17.64 -11.40 -7.22
N GLU A 31 18.43 -10.74 -6.37
CA GLU A 31 18.01 -9.51 -5.69
C GLU A 31 17.71 -8.38 -6.69
N GLU A 32 18.57 -8.20 -7.69
CA GLU A 32 18.37 -7.18 -8.72
C GLU A 32 17.13 -7.49 -9.58
N ILE A 33 16.93 -8.77 -9.92
CA ILE A 33 15.74 -9.22 -10.67
C ILE A 33 14.46 -8.92 -9.87
N LEU A 34 14.43 -9.27 -8.58
CA LEU A 34 13.29 -9.04 -7.71
C LEU A 34 13.03 -7.54 -7.51
N ARG A 35 14.08 -6.73 -7.37
CA ARG A 35 13.98 -5.27 -7.29
C ARG A 35 13.35 -4.69 -8.56
N GLN A 36 13.80 -5.11 -9.74
CA GLN A 36 13.23 -4.67 -11.01
C GLN A 36 11.77 -5.10 -11.15
N ALA A 37 11.45 -6.35 -10.81
CA ALA A 37 10.08 -6.85 -10.85
C ALA A 37 9.16 -6.06 -9.94
N LYS A 38 9.59 -5.75 -8.70
CA LYS A 38 8.84 -4.92 -7.75
C LYS A 38 8.61 -3.52 -8.33
N ASN A 39 9.67 -2.86 -8.80
CA ASN A 39 9.59 -1.48 -9.28
C ASN A 39 8.72 -1.34 -10.55
N ASN A 40 8.84 -2.27 -11.49
CA ASN A 40 8.13 -2.22 -12.77
C ASN A 40 6.66 -2.66 -12.68
N SER A 41 6.25 -3.31 -11.60
CA SER A 41 4.87 -3.80 -11.42
C SER A 41 4.08 -3.04 -10.36
N SER A 42 4.78 -2.31 -9.49
CA SER A 42 4.18 -1.51 -8.44
C SER A 42 3.79 -0.13 -8.96
N PHE A 43 2.57 0.30 -8.65
CA PHE A 43 2.14 1.70 -8.78
C PHE A 43 2.44 2.35 -10.15
N GLU A 44 2.06 1.69 -11.25
CA GLU A 44 2.01 2.29 -12.58
C GLU A 44 0.59 2.71 -12.99
N GLY A 45 0.47 3.62 -13.96
CA GLY A 45 -0.80 3.98 -14.59
C GLY A 45 -1.70 4.95 -13.79
N PRO A 46 -3.00 5.04 -14.14
CA PRO A 46 -3.92 6.03 -13.59
C PRO A 46 -4.12 5.96 -12.07
N MET A 47 -4.00 4.76 -11.49
CA MET A 47 -4.13 4.56 -10.04
C MET A 47 -3.01 5.28 -9.27
N CYS A 48 -1.76 5.20 -9.76
CA CYS A 48 -0.64 5.90 -9.17
C CYS A 48 -0.81 7.42 -9.25
N LYS A 49 -1.30 7.95 -10.38
CA LYS A 49 -1.61 9.39 -10.50
C LYS A 49 -2.63 9.85 -9.46
N ASN A 50 -3.67 9.06 -9.21
CA ASN A 50 -4.67 9.36 -8.20
C ASN A 50 -4.08 9.30 -6.78
N LEU A 51 -3.28 8.27 -6.49
CA LEU A 51 -2.58 8.14 -5.21
C LEU A 51 -1.69 9.36 -4.95
N VAL A 52 -0.82 9.73 -5.89
CA VAL A 52 0.03 10.91 -5.78
C VAL A 52 -0.77 12.18 -5.54
N LYS A 53 -1.88 12.38 -6.27
CA LYS A 53 -2.76 13.53 -6.05
C LYS A 53 -3.32 13.56 -4.63
N MET A 54 -3.81 12.42 -4.15
CA MET A 54 -4.38 12.31 -2.81
C MET A 54 -3.32 12.55 -1.73
N LEU A 55 -2.09 12.05 -1.90
CA LEU A 55 -0.99 12.29 -0.96
C LEU A 55 -0.56 13.77 -0.94
N ASN A 56 -0.50 14.43 -2.11
CA ASN A 56 -0.26 15.87 -2.17
C ASN A 56 -1.39 16.67 -1.53
N ASP A 57 -2.65 16.27 -1.73
CA ASP A 57 -3.81 16.92 -1.10
C ASP A 57 -3.79 16.77 0.45
N GLN A 58 -3.04 15.78 0.97
CA GLN A 58 -2.74 15.58 2.39
C GLN A 58 -1.45 16.28 2.85
N GLU A 59 -0.76 17.01 1.97
CA GLU A 59 0.52 17.70 2.24
C GLU A 59 1.63 16.74 2.70
N LEU A 60 1.54 15.45 2.35
CA LEU A 60 2.55 14.45 2.73
C LEU A 60 3.93 14.79 2.16
N ASN A 61 3.97 15.41 0.99
CA ASN A 61 5.22 15.83 0.38
C ASN A 61 5.91 16.95 1.17
N GLU A 62 5.16 17.80 1.86
CA GLU A 62 5.71 18.89 2.67
C GLU A 62 6.40 18.33 3.92
N HIS A 63 5.79 17.34 4.56
CA HIS A 63 6.40 16.60 5.67
C HIS A 63 7.70 15.85 5.32
N LEU A 64 8.00 15.70 4.04
CA LEU A 64 9.14 14.94 3.53
C LEU A 64 10.14 15.81 2.75
N ASP A 65 9.96 17.14 2.76
CA ASP A 65 10.75 18.10 1.96
C ASP A 65 10.80 17.74 0.46
N LEU A 66 9.70 17.20 -0.05
CA LEU A 66 9.53 16.85 -1.46
C LEU A 66 8.67 17.89 -2.17
N SER A 67 9.09 18.27 -3.37
CA SER A 67 8.25 19.09 -4.29
C SER A 67 6.92 18.42 -4.65
N SER A 68 6.84 17.08 -4.58
CA SER A 68 5.65 16.30 -4.86
C SER A 68 5.77 14.89 -4.29
N SER A 69 4.65 14.30 -3.88
CA SER A 69 4.55 12.90 -3.45
C SER A 69 4.89 11.92 -4.57
N SER A 70 4.96 12.35 -5.83
CA SER A 70 5.52 11.53 -6.90
C SER A 70 7.00 11.20 -6.70
N GLY A 71 7.74 12.02 -5.94
CA GLY A 71 9.13 11.78 -5.55
C GLY A 71 9.31 10.50 -4.75
N LEU A 72 8.32 10.13 -3.94
CA LEU A 72 8.28 8.88 -3.16
C LEU A 72 8.40 7.63 -4.03
N PHE A 73 7.83 7.65 -5.22
CA PHE A 73 7.81 6.50 -6.13
C PHE A 73 8.90 6.56 -7.19
N LYS A 74 9.84 7.51 -7.08
CA LYS A 74 10.92 7.71 -8.06
C LYS A 74 12.28 7.87 -7.38
N LYS A 75 12.49 9.01 -6.72
CA LYS A 75 13.79 9.38 -6.13
C LYS A 75 13.94 8.85 -4.71
N ALA A 76 12.84 8.84 -3.96
CA ALA A 76 12.77 8.45 -2.56
C ALA A 76 12.13 7.06 -2.39
N ILE A 77 12.30 6.17 -3.38
CA ILE A 77 11.67 4.83 -3.36
C ILE A 77 12.12 3.99 -2.15
N HIS A 78 13.33 4.23 -1.65
CA HIS A 78 13.86 3.58 -0.46
C HIS A 78 13.10 3.96 0.83
N PHE A 79 12.35 5.06 0.85
CA PHE A 79 11.53 5.48 1.99
C PHE A 79 10.12 4.87 1.98
N VAL A 80 9.72 4.21 0.88
CA VAL A 80 8.41 3.60 0.72
C VAL A 80 8.53 2.10 0.50
N HIS A 81 8.04 1.35 1.48
CA HIS A 81 7.74 -0.05 1.27
C HIS A 81 6.33 -0.21 0.69
N THR A 82 6.23 -0.91 -0.42
CA THR A 82 4.95 -1.24 -1.05
C THR A 82 4.64 -2.72 -0.83
N THR A 83 3.46 -3.01 -0.30
CA THR A 83 2.99 -4.39 -0.08
C THR A 83 1.48 -4.51 -0.32
N SER A 84 0.93 -5.70 -0.15
CA SER A 84 -0.49 -6.01 -0.24
C SER A 84 -0.89 -7.00 0.85
N GLU A 85 -2.14 -6.95 1.31
CA GLU A 85 -2.71 -7.93 2.26
C GLU A 85 -2.50 -9.37 1.77
N LEU A 86 -2.58 -9.56 0.45
CA LEU A 86 -2.27 -10.80 -0.25
C LEU A 86 -1.14 -10.53 -1.24
N ALA A 87 0.07 -11.02 -0.94
CA ALA A 87 1.25 -10.84 -1.79
C ALA A 87 1.08 -11.41 -3.20
N TYR A 88 0.26 -12.45 -3.35
CA TYR A 88 -0.05 -13.09 -4.62
C TYR A 88 -1.36 -12.57 -5.20
N SER A 89 -1.43 -12.50 -6.53
CA SER A 89 -2.65 -12.13 -7.24
C SER A 89 -3.78 -13.11 -6.97
N VAL A 90 -4.89 -12.59 -6.45
CA VAL A 90 -6.12 -13.36 -6.25
C VAL A 90 -7.18 -12.90 -7.24
N PHE A 91 -7.87 -13.87 -7.83
CA PHE A 91 -8.91 -13.66 -8.82
C PHE A 91 -10.23 -14.29 -8.37
N CYS A 92 -11.33 -13.56 -8.54
CA CYS A 92 -12.68 -14.09 -8.37
C CYS A 92 -13.34 -14.20 -9.73
N ASN A 93 -13.72 -15.42 -10.13
CA ASN A 93 -14.35 -15.70 -11.43
C ASN A 93 -13.56 -15.10 -12.61
N GLY A 94 -12.22 -15.26 -12.58
CA GLY A 94 -11.31 -14.77 -13.63
C GLY A 94 -11.09 -13.25 -13.64
N LYS A 95 -11.61 -12.51 -12.67
CA LYS A 95 -11.44 -11.05 -12.54
C LYS A 95 -10.63 -10.71 -11.31
N ASN A 96 -9.95 -9.56 -11.32
CA ASN A 96 -9.25 -9.04 -10.14
C ASN A 96 -10.21 -8.96 -8.94
N CYS A 97 -9.73 -9.31 -7.75
CA CYS A 97 -10.46 -9.01 -6.53
C CYS A 97 -10.69 -7.49 -6.39
N SER A 98 -11.84 -7.13 -5.82
CA SER A 98 -12.24 -5.74 -5.59
C SER A 98 -12.44 -5.47 -4.11
N GLU A 99 -12.70 -4.22 -3.72
CA GLU A 99 -12.86 -3.83 -2.31
C GLU A 99 -13.95 -4.66 -1.57
N SER A 100 -14.93 -5.19 -2.28
CA SER A 100 -16.09 -5.88 -1.68
C SER A 100 -16.13 -7.39 -1.94
N THR A 101 -15.23 -7.96 -2.74
CA THR A 101 -15.31 -9.38 -3.11
C THR A 101 -13.92 -9.97 -3.41
N PRO A 102 -13.50 -11.03 -2.68
CA PRO A 102 -14.18 -11.70 -1.57
C PRO A 102 -13.98 -10.95 -0.25
N SER A 103 -14.77 -11.26 0.77
CA SER A 103 -14.49 -10.76 2.13
C SER A 103 -13.28 -11.52 2.70
N LEU A 104 -12.10 -10.90 2.66
CA LEU A 104 -10.83 -11.55 3.02
C LEU A 104 -10.87 -12.17 4.41
N LEU A 105 -11.36 -11.43 5.41
CA LEU A 105 -11.44 -11.89 6.80
C LEU A 105 -12.52 -12.94 7.07
N LYS A 106 -13.48 -13.17 6.14
CA LYS A 106 -14.48 -14.23 6.26
C LYS A 106 -14.05 -15.54 5.61
N ASN A 107 -13.01 -15.50 4.78
CA ASN A 107 -12.44 -16.68 4.15
C ASN A 107 -11.21 -17.11 4.93
N GLU A 108 -11.24 -18.26 5.61
CA GLU A 108 -10.16 -18.69 6.49
C GLU A 108 -8.82 -18.85 5.77
N MET A 109 -8.81 -19.28 4.51
CA MET A 109 -7.56 -19.36 3.73
C MET A 109 -6.95 -17.97 3.52
N LEU A 110 -7.72 -17.00 3.05
CA LEU A 110 -7.23 -15.63 2.80
C LEU A 110 -6.84 -14.92 4.09
N LYS A 111 -7.63 -15.12 5.15
CA LYS A 111 -7.33 -14.62 6.49
C LYS A 111 -6.02 -15.17 7.03
N ASN A 112 -5.68 -16.44 6.78
CA ASN A 112 -4.40 -17.02 7.19
C ASN A 112 -3.20 -16.33 6.53
N TYR A 113 -3.32 -15.90 5.26
CA TYR A 113 -2.27 -15.08 4.62
C TYR A 113 -2.11 -13.72 5.30
N ILE A 114 -3.23 -13.10 5.72
CA ILE A 114 -3.23 -11.82 6.43
C ILE A 114 -2.58 -11.96 7.81
N THR A 115 -3.01 -12.94 8.61
CA THR A 115 -2.53 -13.11 9.99
C THR A 115 -1.18 -13.81 10.09
N GLY A 116 -0.73 -14.45 9.01
CA GLY A 116 0.58 -15.09 8.90
C GLY A 116 1.57 -14.18 8.17
N ASN A 117 1.58 -14.24 6.84
CA ASN A 117 2.58 -13.59 6.00
C ASN A 117 2.57 -12.06 6.13
N PHE A 118 1.40 -11.44 5.96
CA PHE A 118 1.29 -9.98 5.96
C PHE A 118 1.55 -9.41 7.37
N ALA A 119 1.01 -10.05 8.41
CA ALA A 119 1.32 -9.69 9.80
C ALA A 119 2.82 -9.77 10.10
N ALA A 120 3.49 -10.85 9.72
CA ALA A 120 4.94 -11.00 9.90
C ALA A 120 5.74 -9.92 9.15
N GLU A 121 5.29 -9.53 7.96
CA GLU A 121 5.90 -8.43 7.22
C GLU A 121 5.76 -7.09 7.96
N LEU A 122 4.57 -6.78 8.50
CA LEU A 122 4.33 -5.53 9.23
C LEU A 122 5.09 -5.44 10.56
N ILE A 123 5.32 -6.56 11.25
CA ILE A 123 6.13 -6.59 12.48
C ILE A 123 7.55 -6.07 12.21
N ASN A 124 8.11 -6.39 11.04
CA ASN A 124 9.43 -5.89 10.64
C ASN A 124 9.43 -4.40 10.23
N LEU A 125 8.27 -3.74 10.23
CA LEU A 125 8.06 -2.35 9.82
C LEU A 125 7.41 -1.53 10.95
N SER A 126 7.64 -1.93 12.21
CA SER A 126 6.89 -1.51 13.40
C SER A 126 6.84 0.00 13.70
N GLU A 127 7.71 0.82 13.10
CA GLU A 127 7.72 2.29 13.30
C GLU A 127 7.21 3.07 12.09
N SER A 128 6.77 2.39 11.02
CA SER A 128 6.36 3.07 9.79
C SER A 128 4.90 3.55 9.83
N LEU A 129 4.65 4.74 9.26
CA LEU A 129 3.31 5.14 8.80
C LEU A 129 2.79 4.16 7.75
N ILE A 130 1.60 3.60 7.98
CA ILE A 130 0.89 2.69 7.10
C ILE A 130 -0.23 3.46 6.38
N ILE A 131 -0.21 3.45 5.06
CA ILE A 131 -1.22 4.07 4.19
C ILE A 131 -2.08 2.94 3.59
N PRO A 132 -3.28 2.67 4.14
CA PRO A 132 -4.18 1.67 3.60
C PRO A 132 -4.86 2.17 2.33
N LEU A 133 -4.83 1.38 1.27
CA LEU A 133 -5.55 1.70 0.04
C LEU A 133 -6.96 1.12 0.09
N GLY A 134 -7.88 1.83 0.77
CA GLY A 134 -9.30 1.48 0.78
C GLY A 134 -9.79 0.76 2.03
N VAL A 135 -11.11 0.50 2.04
CA VAL A 135 -11.83 0.00 3.22
C VAL A 135 -11.47 -1.44 3.56
N THR A 136 -11.23 -2.29 2.55
CA THR A 136 -10.80 -3.69 2.73
C THR A 136 -9.50 -3.77 3.51
N VAL A 137 -8.51 -3.01 3.05
CA VAL A 137 -7.19 -2.91 3.68
C VAL A 137 -7.31 -2.36 5.10
N SER A 138 -8.11 -1.31 5.27
CA SER A 138 -8.36 -0.74 6.59
C SER A 138 -8.99 -1.76 7.55
N ASN A 139 -9.89 -2.61 7.08
CA ASN A 139 -10.53 -3.64 7.90
C ASN A 139 -9.56 -4.73 8.35
N ALA A 140 -8.65 -5.20 7.48
CA ALA A 140 -7.64 -6.17 7.90
C ALA A 140 -6.62 -5.56 8.86
N LEU A 141 -6.16 -4.34 8.61
CA LEU A 141 -5.28 -3.65 9.55
C LEU A 141 -5.96 -3.46 10.91
N ASN A 142 -7.23 -3.06 10.94
CA ASN A 142 -8.01 -2.98 12.18
C ASN A 142 -8.17 -4.34 12.89
N TYR A 143 -8.22 -5.44 12.12
CA TYR A 143 -8.17 -6.78 12.69
C TYR A 143 -6.81 -7.07 13.34
N LEU A 144 -5.71 -6.67 12.69
CA LEU A 144 -4.35 -6.81 13.24
C LEU A 144 -4.11 -5.90 14.46
N VAL A 145 -4.74 -4.72 14.52
CA VAL A 145 -4.75 -3.85 15.71
C VAL A 145 -5.40 -4.57 16.89
N LYS A 146 -6.56 -5.21 16.69
CA LYS A 146 -7.23 -6.03 17.74
C LYS A 146 -6.40 -7.24 18.18
N LYS A 147 -5.38 -7.61 17.41
CA LYS A 147 -4.42 -8.67 17.73
C LYS A 147 -3.12 -8.14 18.29
N GLU A 148 -3.01 -6.82 18.52
CA GLU A 148 -1.82 -6.15 19.05
C GLU A 148 -0.57 -6.33 18.18
N ILE A 149 -0.76 -6.57 16.87
CA ILE A 149 0.33 -6.74 15.90
C ILE A 149 0.76 -5.39 15.31
N VAL A 150 -0.19 -4.46 15.19
CA VAL A 150 0.01 -3.13 14.62
C VAL A 150 -0.67 -2.12 15.54
N SER A 151 -0.06 -0.95 15.74
CA SER A 151 -0.66 0.15 16.49
C SER A 151 -1.62 0.95 15.59
N SER A 152 -2.76 1.37 16.15
CA SER A 152 -3.75 2.16 15.42
C SER A 152 -3.21 3.52 14.98
N GLU A 153 -2.25 4.05 15.73
CA GLU A 153 -1.54 5.31 15.54
C GLU A 153 -0.61 5.27 14.31
N GLN A 154 -0.30 4.07 13.79
CA GLN A 154 0.47 3.90 12.57
C GLN A 154 -0.38 4.00 11.31
N ILE A 155 -1.70 3.82 11.40
CA ILE A 155 -2.56 3.61 10.23
C ILE A 155 -3.28 4.90 9.83
N LEU A 156 -2.96 5.42 8.64
CA LEU A 156 -3.63 6.57 8.02
C LEU A 156 -5.08 6.24 7.63
N SER A 157 -5.94 6.19 8.65
CA SER A 157 -7.31 5.72 8.56
C SER A 157 -8.18 6.65 7.71
N GLY A 158 -9.11 6.06 6.95
CA GLY A 158 -10.02 6.80 6.08
C GLY A 158 -9.48 7.09 4.68
N PHE A 159 -8.30 6.58 4.33
CA PHE A 159 -7.73 6.71 3.00
C PHE A 159 -8.46 5.80 1.99
N PRO A 160 -9.13 6.34 0.96
CA PRO A 160 -9.90 5.53 0.03
C PRO A 160 -9.03 4.88 -1.03
N HIS A 161 -9.53 3.81 -1.67
CA HIS A 161 -8.79 3.15 -2.73
C HIS A 161 -8.60 4.08 -3.95
N PRO A 162 -7.38 4.22 -4.50
CA PRO A 162 -7.06 5.20 -5.55
C PRO A 162 -7.47 4.77 -6.97
N SER A 163 -8.06 3.59 -7.15
CA SER A 163 -8.56 3.14 -8.46
C SER A 163 -9.62 4.10 -9.03
N GLY A 164 -9.68 4.18 -10.37
CA GLY A 164 -10.71 4.96 -11.05
C GLY A 164 -12.13 4.36 -10.94
N GLY A 165 -12.23 3.06 -10.63
CA GLY A 165 -13.52 2.38 -10.44
C GLY A 165 -14.21 2.71 -9.11
N ASN A 166 -13.53 3.35 -8.16
CA ASN A 166 -14.13 3.79 -6.91
C ASN A 166 -14.87 5.13 -7.11
N GLY A 167 -16.16 5.06 -7.44
CA GLY A 167 -17.02 6.24 -7.64
C GLY A 167 -17.22 7.08 -6.36
N HIS A 168 -16.97 6.51 -5.18
CA HIS A 168 -17.12 7.21 -3.89
C HIS A 168 -15.81 7.82 -3.37
N ARG A 169 -14.68 7.57 -4.04
CA ARG A 169 -13.34 7.99 -3.61
C ARG A 169 -13.26 9.46 -3.21
N HIS A 170 -13.84 10.36 -4.03
CA HIS A 170 -13.77 11.80 -3.78
C HIS A 170 -14.50 12.20 -2.50
N LYS A 171 -15.68 11.63 -2.27
CA LYS A 171 -16.47 11.87 -1.05
C LYS A 171 -15.76 11.28 0.17
N GLN A 172 -15.35 10.01 0.10
CA GLN A 172 -14.61 9.34 1.17
C GLN A 172 -13.34 10.10 1.55
N PHE A 173 -12.58 10.59 0.56
CA PHE A 173 -11.38 11.38 0.80
C PHE A 173 -11.69 12.71 1.47
N ALA A 174 -12.71 13.44 0.99
CA ALA A 174 -13.12 14.71 1.58
C ALA A 174 -13.59 14.55 3.03
N ASP A 175 -14.40 13.54 3.30
CA ASP A 175 -14.96 13.25 4.63
C ASP A 175 -13.85 12.95 5.66
N ASN A 176 -12.75 12.31 5.22
CA ASN A 176 -11.64 11.92 6.10
C ASN A 176 -10.42 12.86 6.02
N LYS A 177 -10.44 13.89 5.15
CA LYS A 177 -9.25 14.71 4.82
C LYS A 177 -8.63 15.36 6.06
N ARG A 178 -9.44 15.97 6.91
CA ARG A 178 -8.95 16.67 8.11
C ARG A 178 -8.30 15.71 9.11
N ALA A 179 -8.96 14.60 9.41
CA ALA A 179 -8.45 13.61 10.34
C ALA A 179 -7.12 13.00 9.87
N MET A 180 -7.00 12.71 8.57
CA MET A 180 -5.74 12.23 7.99
C MET A 180 -4.62 13.27 8.12
N LYS A 181 -4.87 14.55 7.82
CA LYS A 181 -3.88 15.62 8.01
C LYS A 181 -3.42 15.76 9.46
N ASP A 182 -4.36 15.73 10.40
CA ASP A 182 -4.04 15.85 11.83
C ASP A 182 -3.18 14.66 12.29
N MET A 183 -3.45 13.45 11.79
CA MET A 183 -2.63 12.28 12.05
C MET A 183 -1.21 12.40 11.50
N LEU A 184 -1.04 12.87 10.27
CA LEU A 184 0.27 13.06 9.66
C LEU A 184 1.13 14.03 10.48
N LYS A 185 0.56 15.15 10.92
CA LYS A 185 1.24 16.10 11.79
C LYS A 185 1.74 15.45 13.07
N VAL A 186 0.89 14.68 13.74
CA VAL A 186 1.28 13.97 14.97
C VAL A 186 2.36 12.92 14.69
N HIS A 187 2.27 12.19 13.59
CA HIS A 187 3.25 11.17 13.21
C HIS A 187 4.63 11.79 12.97
N PHE A 188 4.73 12.82 12.12
CA PHE A 188 6.01 13.45 11.78
C PHE A 188 6.60 14.27 12.93
N ALA A 189 5.78 14.90 13.78
CA ALA A 189 6.27 15.59 14.98
C ALA A 189 6.96 14.65 15.98
N LYS A 190 6.56 13.36 16.04
CA LYS A 190 7.25 12.36 16.88
C LYS A 190 8.62 11.97 16.31
N MET A 191 8.76 11.96 14.98
CA MET A 191 10.02 11.63 14.32
C MET A 191 11.08 12.71 14.58
N GLU A 192 10.70 14.00 14.53
CA GLU A 192 11.62 15.12 14.80
C GLU A 192 12.14 15.18 16.25
N VAL A 193 11.43 14.57 17.21
CA VAL A 193 11.82 14.54 18.63
C VAL A 193 12.65 13.30 18.99
N SER A 194 12.73 12.32 18.08
CA SER A 194 13.43 11.05 18.30
C SER A 194 14.84 11.01 17.70
N ASP A 195 15.26 12.09 17.02
CA ASP A 195 16.63 12.37 16.55
C ASP A 195 17.39 13.27 17.55
#